data_AF-A0A7C5QI64-F1
#
_entry.id   AF-A0A7C5QI64-F1
#
_cell.length_a   1.000
_cell.length_b   1.000
_cell.length_c   1.000
_cell.angle_alpha   90.00
_cell.angle_beta   90.00
_cell.angle_gamma   90.00
#
_symmetry.space_group_name_H-M   'P 1'
#
loop_
_entity.id
_entity.type
_entity.pdbx_description
1 polymer ?
#
loop_
_entity_poly.entity_id
_entity_poly.type
_entity_poly.pdbx_seq_one_letter_code
_entity_poly.pdbx_strand_id
1 'polypeptide(L)'
;AMLRYFIQRATTRWSLIRPKIIICVPYGITDVEKRAVKESAENAGAREVYLIEEPMAAAIGAGLPITEPSGSMIVDIGGGTTEVAIISLGGIVYSHSVRVGGDKMDEAIIQYLKRKYNILIGDQTAERIKCTIGSAYPFGEVLEAEVKGRDLVAAVPRTIKVNSDEIREALSEPINAITQAVLSALEKTPPELSSDIVDRGIVMAGGGSLLRNFDVLLREQTGLPVMVCDDPISAVVIGSGKALDHIGLLKEVTIG
;
A
#
# COMPACT_ATOMS: atom_id res chain seq x y z
N ALA A 1 -8.75 4.38 22.21
CA ALA A 1 -10.21 4.48 21.91
C ALA A 1 -10.58 3.76 20.61
N MET A 2 -9.90 4.06 19.49
CA MET A 2 -10.18 3.48 18.17
C MET A 2 -9.99 1.95 18.09
N LEU A 3 -8.83 1.43 18.51
CA LEU A 3 -8.54 -0.01 18.42
C LEU A 3 -9.56 -0.84 19.21
N ARG A 4 -9.86 -0.45 20.46
CA ARG A 4 -10.92 -1.08 21.27
C ARG A 4 -12.27 -1.08 20.55
N TYR A 5 -12.66 0.04 19.94
CA TYR A 5 -13.92 0.13 19.19
C TYR A 5 -13.97 -0.89 18.04
N PHE A 6 -12.91 -1.00 17.23
CA PHE A 6 -12.89 -1.96 16.12
C PHE A 6 -12.86 -3.41 16.58
N ILE A 7 -12.08 -3.74 17.62
CA ILE A 7 -12.06 -5.12 18.14
C ILE A 7 -13.44 -5.48 18.72
N GLN A 8 -14.10 -4.57 19.44
CA GLN A 8 -15.46 -4.77 19.95
C GLN A 8 -16.47 -4.99 18.82
N ARG A 9 -16.36 -4.20 17.74
CA ARG A 9 -17.24 -4.33 16.57
C ARG A 9 -17.03 -5.66 15.82
N ALA A 10 -15.79 -6.16 15.76
CA ALA A 10 -15.47 -7.43 15.13
C ALA A 10 -15.80 -8.66 16.01
N THR A 11 -15.95 -8.50 17.34
CA THR A 11 -16.12 -9.61 18.28
C THR A 11 -17.56 -9.71 18.80
N THR A 12 -18.31 -10.71 18.34
CA THR A 12 -19.74 -10.90 18.69
C THR A 12 -20.01 -11.13 20.19
N ARG A 13 -19.00 -11.56 20.98
CA ARG A 13 -19.12 -11.85 22.43
C ARG A 13 -17.95 -11.27 23.25
N TRP A 14 -17.64 -10.00 23.01
CA TRP A 14 -16.55 -9.26 23.66
C TRP A 14 -16.50 -9.37 25.20
N SER A 15 -17.66 -9.49 25.86
CA SER A 15 -17.74 -9.59 27.32
C SER A 15 -17.31 -10.94 27.90
N LEU A 16 -17.19 -11.98 27.08
CA LEU A 16 -16.95 -13.37 27.53
C LEU A 16 -15.61 -13.95 27.06
N ILE A 17 -15.05 -13.46 25.95
CA ILE A 17 -13.84 -14.03 25.33
C ILE A 17 -12.89 -12.90 24.93
N ARG A 18 -11.67 -12.93 25.45
CA ARG A 18 -10.57 -12.07 24.99
C ARG A 18 -9.95 -12.70 23.73
N PRO A 19 -9.93 -12.00 22.58
CA PRO A 19 -9.48 -12.58 21.31
C PRO A 19 -7.95 -12.67 21.22
N LYS A 20 -7.48 -13.58 20.37
CA LYS A 20 -6.13 -13.54 19.81
C LYS A 20 -6.14 -12.58 18.63
N ILE A 21 -5.14 -11.72 18.53
CA ILE A 21 -5.06 -10.69 17.49
C ILE A 21 -3.71 -10.78 16.81
N ILE A 22 -3.71 -10.62 15.50
CA ILE A 22 -2.52 -10.34 14.70
C ILE A 22 -2.61 -8.90 14.18
N ILE A 23 -1.53 -8.15 14.25
CA ILE A 23 -1.45 -6.75 13.81
C ILE A 23 -0.31 -6.62 12.81
N CYS A 24 -0.63 -6.09 11.63
CA CYS A 24 0.38 -5.71 10.65
C CYS A 24 1.14 -4.48 11.13
N VAL A 25 2.45 -4.51 10.92
CA VAL A 25 3.35 -3.40 11.23
C VAL A 25 4.29 -3.16 10.05
N PRO A 26 4.72 -1.91 9.82
CA PRO A 26 5.68 -1.62 8.77
C PRO A 26 6.98 -2.42 8.96
N TYR A 27 7.67 -2.73 7.87
CA TYR A 27 8.99 -3.33 7.97
C TYR A 27 9.96 -2.36 8.66
N GLY A 28 10.83 -2.89 9.52
CA GLY A 28 11.80 -2.07 10.26
C GLY A 28 11.23 -1.29 11.44
N ILE A 29 10.00 -1.59 11.87
CA ILE A 29 9.43 -1.07 13.12
C ILE A 29 10.39 -1.31 14.30
N THR A 30 10.60 -0.27 15.12
CA THR A 30 11.51 -0.34 16.27
C THR A 30 10.93 -1.18 17.41
N ASP A 31 11.77 -1.72 18.30
CA ASP A 31 11.28 -2.49 19.45
C ASP A 31 10.38 -1.66 20.39
N VAL A 32 10.61 -0.34 20.46
CA VAL A 32 9.75 0.58 21.23
C VAL A 32 8.37 0.67 20.60
N GLU A 33 8.28 0.81 19.27
CA GLU A 33 7.01 0.85 18.55
C GLU A 33 6.30 -0.51 18.59
N LYS A 34 7.02 -1.64 18.44
CA LYS A 34 6.45 -2.99 18.58
C LYS A 34 5.78 -3.17 19.94
N ARG A 35 6.44 -2.76 21.02
CA ARG A 35 5.87 -2.80 22.38
C ARG A 35 4.64 -1.91 22.49
N ALA A 36 4.72 -0.68 21.99
CA ALA A 36 3.58 0.25 22.00
C ALA A 36 2.35 -0.31 21.27
N VAL A 37 2.54 -1.00 20.14
CA VAL A 37 1.46 -1.66 19.39
C VAL A 37 0.87 -2.83 20.20
N LYS A 38 1.73 -3.69 20.76
CA LYS A 38 1.30 -4.82 21.62
C LYS A 38 0.52 -4.34 22.84
N GLU A 39 1.07 -3.40 23.60
CA GLU A 39 0.42 -2.80 24.77
C GLU A 39 -0.91 -2.14 24.41
N SER A 40 -0.98 -1.45 23.26
CA SER A 40 -2.23 -0.84 22.79
C SER A 40 -3.32 -1.88 22.54
N ALA A 41 -2.96 -3.03 21.96
CA ALA A 41 -3.88 -4.13 21.68
C ALA A 41 -4.30 -4.89 22.96
N GLU A 42 -3.37 -5.12 23.88
CA GLU A 42 -3.64 -5.73 25.20
C GLU A 42 -4.56 -4.83 26.03
N ASN A 43 -4.26 -3.53 26.12
CA ASN A 43 -5.10 -2.53 26.77
C ASN A 43 -6.48 -2.42 26.10
N ALA A 44 -6.54 -2.65 24.79
CA ALA A 44 -7.79 -2.70 24.07
C ALA A 44 -8.62 -3.95 24.40
N GLY A 45 -8.01 -5.03 24.93
CA GLY A 45 -8.68 -6.25 25.42
C GLY A 45 -8.22 -7.56 24.78
N ALA A 46 -7.13 -7.55 24.02
CA ALA A 46 -6.54 -8.75 23.44
C ALA A 46 -5.97 -9.68 24.53
N ARG A 47 -6.00 -10.99 24.27
CA ARG A 47 -5.37 -12.02 25.11
C ARG A 47 -3.92 -12.30 24.67
N GLU A 48 -3.73 -12.43 23.36
CA GLU A 48 -2.44 -12.73 22.72
C GLU A 48 -2.35 -11.81 21.50
N VAL A 49 -1.19 -11.17 21.32
CA VAL A 49 -0.94 -10.24 20.23
C VAL A 49 0.27 -10.71 19.44
N TYR A 50 0.06 -10.99 18.17
CA TYR A 50 1.09 -11.29 17.19
C TYR A 50 1.33 -10.06 16.32
N LEU A 51 2.57 -9.84 15.93
CA LEU A 51 2.92 -8.84 14.92
C LEU A 51 3.39 -9.57 13.67
N ILE A 52 3.05 -9.03 12.51
CA ILE A 52 3.50 -9.51 11.20
C ILE A 52 3.91 -8.29 10.38
N GLU A 53 5.02 -8.39 9.65
CA GLU A 53 5.40 -7.33 8.73
C GLU A 53 4.38 -7.19 7.60
N GLU A 54 4.01 -5.95 7.30
CA GLU A 54 3.07 -5.58 6.24
C GLU A 54 3.40 -6.22 4.88
N PRO A 55 4.65 -6.14 4.35
CA PRO A 55 4.97 -6.83 3.09
C PRO A 55 4.81 -8.35 3.15
N MET A 56 5.05 -8.98 4.31
CA MET A 56 4.85 -10.42 4.48
C MET A 56 3.37 -10.76 4.47
N ALA A 57 2.55 -9.99 5.20
CA ALA A 57 1.10 -10.14 5.18
C ALA A 57 0.52 -9.91 3.77
N ALA A 58 0.98 -8.88 3.06
CA ALA A 58 0.58 -8.60 1.69
C ALA A 58 0.90 -9.78 0.75
N ALA A 59 2.09 -10.36 0.87
CA ALA A 59 2.51 -11.50 0.05
C ALA A 59 1.67 -12.77 0.30
N ILE A 60 1.38 -13.10 1.57
CA ILE A 60 0.49 -14.21 1.93
C ILE A 60 -0.94 -13.96 1.41
N GLY A 61 -1.39 -12.71 1.51
CA GLY A 61 -2.67 -12.25 0.96
C GLY A 61 -2.78 -12.46 -0.53
N ALA A 62 -1.76 -12.00 -1.26
CA ALA A 62 -1.63 -12.10 -2.70
C ALA A 62 -1.36 -13.53 -3.22
N GLY A 63 -1.15 -14.50 -2.33
CA GLY A 63 -0.94 -15.90 -2.71
C GLY A 63 0.46 -16.21 -3.24
N LEU A 64 1.45 -15.39 -2.89
CA LEU A 64 2.84 -15.65 -3.25
C LEU A 64 3.38 -16.88 -2.48
N PRO A 65 4.22 -17.73 -3.10
CA PRO A 65 4.82 -18.90 -2.46
C PRO A 65 6.02 -18.51 -1.59
N ILE A 66 5.74 -17.76 -0.53
CA ILE A 66 6.74 -17.15 0.35
C ILE A 66 7.63 -18.15 1.11
N THR A 67 7.17 -19.39 1.31
CA THR A 67 7.90 -20.44 2.04
C THR A 67 8.75 -21.32 1.12
N GLU A 68 8.66 -21.15 -0.20
CA GLU A 68 9.49 -21.87 -1.16
C GLU A 68 10.92 -21.27 -1.21
N PRO A 69 11.94 -22.07 -1.60
CA PRO A 69 13.28 -21.57 -1.87
C PRO A 69 13.34 -20.82 -3.20
N SER A 70 12.44 -19.86 -3.40
CA SER A 70 12.36 -19.03 -4.61
C SER A 70 12.02 -17.59 -4.26
N GLY A 71 12.59 -16.64 -5.00
CA GLY A 71 12.33 -15.21 -4.83
C GLY A 71 10.90 -14.83 -5.22
N SER A 72 10.18 -14.19 -4.29
CA SER A 72 8.89 -13.55 -4.54
C SER A 72 9.00 -12.05 -4.26
N MET A 73 8.66 -11.21 -5.23
CA MET A 73 8.66 -9.75 -5.07
C MET A 73 7.24 -9.21 -4.91
N ILE A 74 7.01 -8.42 -3.86
CA ILE A 74 5.75 -7.73 -3.58
C ILE A 74 5.98 -6.22 -3.48
N VAL A 75 5.06 -5.44 -4.05
CA VAL A 75 4.99 -3.98 -3.92
C VAL A 75 3.62 -3.61 -3.36
N ASP A 76 3.55 -3.30 -2.08
CA ASP A 76 2.31 -2.90 -1.40
C ASP A 76 2.22 -1.38 -1.30
N ILE A 77 1.25 -0.78 -1.99
CA ILE A 77 1.06 0.66 -2.07
C ILE A 77 -0.15 1.05 -1.22
N GLY A 78 0.12 1.45 0.02
CA GLY A 78 -0.89 1.90 0.98
C GLY A 78 -1.25 3.39 0.83
N GLY A 79 -1.91 3.92 1.86
CA GLY A 79 -2.21 5.35 1.97
C GLY A 79 -0.96 6.19 2.28
N GLY A 80 -0.28 5.87 3.38
CA GLY A 80 0.87 6.65 3.85
C GLY A 80 2.24 6.16 3.36
N THR A 81 2.33 4.89 2.96
CA THR A 81 3.60 4.21 2.65
C THR A 81 3.47 3.32 1.43
N THR A 82 4.62 3.03 0.84
CA THR A 82 4.80 1.92 -0.10
C THR A 82 5.89 1.01 0.43
N GLU A 83 5.58 -0.28 0.57
CA GLU A 83 6.50 -1.32 0.99
C GLU A 83 6.90 -2.16 -0.22
N VAL A 84 8.20 -2.24 -0.50
CA VAL A 84 8.76 -3.14 -1.52
C VAL A 84 9.54 -4.21 -0.82
N ALA A 85 9.23 -5.49 -1.06
CA ALA A 85 9.92 -6.60 -0.42
C ALA A 85 10.20 -7.77 -1.35
N ILE A 86 11.28 -8.48 -1.04
CA ILE A 86 11.69 -9.73 -1.65
C ILE A 86 11.69 -10.79 -0.56
N ILE A 87 10.92 -11.85 -0.77
CA ILE A 87 10.63 -12.89 0.22
C ILE A 87 11.05 -14.24 -0.33
N SER A 88 11.66 -15.06 0.52
CA SER A 88 12.01 -16.45 0.24
C SER A 88 12.13 -17.22 1.56
N LEU A 89 11.80 -18.51 1.58
CA LEU A 89 11.93 -19.37 2.77
C LEU A 89 11.28 -18.79 4.05
N GLY A 90 10.12 -18.15 3.91
CA GLY A 90 9.35 -17.56 5.01
C GLY A 90 9.95 -16.27 5.57
N GLY A 91 11.07 -15.81 5.03
CA GLY A 91 11.80 -14.63 5.49
C GLY A 91 11.84 -13.50 4.46
N ILE A 92 11.89 -12.27 4.96
CA ILE A 92 12.16 -11.09 4.14
C ILE A 92 13.67 -11.02 3.89
N VAL A 93 14.07 -11.18 2.64
CA VAL A 93 15.48 -11.10 2.21
C VAL A 93 15.89 -9.65 2.01
N TYR A 94 14.99 -8.86 1.44
CA TYR A 94 15.14 -7.43 1.29
C TYR A 94 13.80 -6.75 1.49
N SER A 95 13.80 -5.59 2.14
CA SER A 95 12.63 -4.73 2.19
C SER A 95 13.02 -3.26 2.24
N HIS A 96 12.22 -2.42 1.60
CA HIS A 96 12.34 -0.98 1.60
C HIS A 96 10.96 -0.34 1.72
N SER A 97 10.81 0.51 2.75
CA SER A 97 9.64 1.33 2.98
C SER A 97 9.93 2.76 2.55
N VAL A 98 9.05 3.34 1.71
CA VAL A 98 9.05 4.77 1.42
C VAL A 98 7.76 5.41 1.93
N ARG A 99 7.87 6.61 2.51
CA ARG A 99 6.73 7.39 3.03
C ARG A 99 5.99 8.13 1.91
N VAL A 100 5.64 7.38 0.88
CA VAL A 100 4.89 7.83 -0.30
C VAL A 100 3.84 6.77 -0.61
N GLY A 101 2.59 7.19 -0.72
CA GLY A 101 1.45 6.33 -1.04
C GLY A 101 0.29 7.19 -1.55
N GLY A 102 -0.94 6.70 -1.37
CA GLY A 102 -2.17 7.38 -1.76
C GLY A 102 -2.32 8.81 -1.22
N ASP A 103 -1.83 9.09 -0.01
CA ASP A 103 -1.94 10.41 0.63
C ASP A 103 -1.07 11.45 -0.10
N LYS A 104 0.15 11.05 -0.52
CA LYS A 104 1.04 11.91 -1.30
C LYS A 104 0.52 12.15 -2.72
N MET A 105 -0.20 11.19 -3.28
CA MET A 105 -0.90 11.38 -4.56
C MET A 105 -2.01 12.43 -4.44
N ASP A 106 -2.79 12.39 -3.35
CA ASP A 106 -3.84 13.39 -3.10
C ASP A 106 -3.26 14.78 -2.86
N GLU A 107 -2.23 14.88 -2.02
CA GLU A 107 -1.49 16.13 -1.81
C GLU A 107 -0.99 16.72 -3.13
N ALA A 108 -0.42 15.89 -4.01
CA ALA A 108 0.11 16.33 -5.29
C ALA A 108 -0.98 16.91 -6.21
N ILE A 109 -2.16 16.28 -6.26
CA ILE A 109 -3.34 16.79 -6.98
C ILE A 109 -3.79 18.14 -6.39
N ILE A 110 -3.89 18.27 -5.07
CA ILE A 110 -4.27 19.52 -4.41
C ILE A 110 -3.30 20.64 -4.80
N GLN A 111 -1.99 20.38 -4.72
CA GLN A 111 -0.98 21.37 -5.05
C GLN A 111 -0.99 21.75 -6.53
N TYR A 112 -1.20 20.79 -7.42
CA TYR A 112 -1.31 21.05 -8.86
C TYR A 112 -2.46 22.02 -9.17
N LEU A 113 -3.66 21.72 -8.66
CA LEU A 113 -4.84 22.55 -8.88
C LEU A 113 -4.71 23.93 -8.25
N LYS A 114 -4.10 24.00 -7.07
CA LYS A 114 -3.78 25.27 -6.40
C LYS A 114 -2.87 26.14 -7.26
N ARG A 115 -1.80 25.58 -7.83
CA ARG A 115 -0.83 26.33 -8.65
C ARG A 115 -1.37 26.72 -10.02
N LYS A 116 -2.04 25.79 -10.71
CA LYS A 116 -2.48 25.99 -12.10
C LYS A 116 -3.78 26.79 -12.21
N TYR A 117 -4.72 26.56 -11.31
CA TYR A 117 -6.08 27.13 -11.38
C TYR A 117 -6.41 28.12 -10.27
N ASN A 118 -5.50 28.34 -9.30
CA ASN A 118 -5.78 29.10 -8.08
C ASN A 118 -7.02 28.58 -7.33
N ILE A 119 -7.25 27.27 -7.37
CA ILE A 119 -8.39 26.64 -6.68
C ILE A 119 -7.91 25.79 -5.51
N LEU A 120 -8.57 25.92 -4.37
CA LEU A 120 -8.36 25.08 -3.20
C LEU A 120 -9.46 24.03 -3.11
N ILE A 121 -9.05 22.76 -2.97
CA ILE A 121 -9.92 21.62 -2.72
C ILE A 121 -9.45 20.88 -1.45
N GLY A 122 -10.30 20.03 -0.89
CA GLY A 122 -9.95 19.15 0.24
C GLY A 122 -9.61 17.73 -0.20
N ASP A 123 -9.09 16.94 0.73
CA ASP A 123 -8.54 15.59 0.49
C ASP A 123 -9.55 14.66 -0.19
N GLN A 124 -10.81 14.61 0.28
CA GLN A 124 -11.86 13.78 -0.34
C GLN A 124 -12.11 14.11 -1.82
N THR A 125 -11.94 15.38 -2.21
CA THR A 125 -12.10 15.78 -3.61
C THR A 125 -10.89 15.35 -4.44
N ALA A 126 -9.69 15.46 -3.88
CA ALA A 126 -8.46 14.99 -4.51
C ALA A 126 -8.47 13.47 -4.70
N GLU A 127 -8.85 12.72 -3.66
CA GLU A 127 -8.99 11.26 -3.73
C GLU A 127 -10.02 10.84 -4.78
N ARG A 128 -11.17 11.51 -4.84
CA ARG A 128 -12.17 11.25 -5.89
C ARG A 128 -11.59 11.48 -7.29
N ILE A 129 -10.81 12.56 -7.49
CA ILE A 129 -10.15 12.83 -8.78
C ILE A 129 -9.13 11.74 -9.11
N LYS A 130 -8.28 11.37 -8.14
CA LYS A 130 -7.30 10.27 -8.25
C LYS A 130 -7.96 8.97 -8.69
N CYS A 131 -9.04 8.57 -8.02
CA CYS A 131 -9.73 7.30 -8.29
C CYS A 131 -10.52 7.31 -9.60
N THR A 132 -11.00 8.47 -10.07
CA THR A 132 -11.83 8.55 -11.29
C THR A 132 -11.00 8.69 -12.55
N ILE A 133 -10.09 9.67 -12.58
CA ILE A 133 -9.34 10.06 -13.80
C ILE A 133 -7.83 10.00 -13.63
N GLY A 134 -7.32 9.62 -12.45
CA GLY A 134 -5.89 9.42 -12.23
C GLY A 134 -5.34 8.28 -13.07
N SER A 135 -4.09 8.43 -13.50
CA SER A 135 -3.32 7.41 -14.22
C SER A 135 -1.83 7.59 -13.96
N ALA A 136 -1.10 6.48 -13.94
CA ALA A 136 0.35 6.46 -13.82
C ALA A 136 1.06 6.46 -15.18
N TYR A 137 0.38 5.99 -16.22
CA TYR A 137 0.92 5.90 -17.57
C TYR A 137 -0.12 6.36 -18.59
N PRO A 138 0.29 6.93 -19.75
CA PRO A 138 -0.63 7.30 -20.82
C PRO A 138 -1.55 6.14 -21.25
N PHE A 139 -2.75 6.49 -21.68
CA PHE A 139 -3.71 5.57 -22.29
C PHE A 139 -4.47 6.30 -23.40
N GLY A 140 -5.13 5.54 -24.29
CA GLY A 140 -5.69 6.09 -25.54
C GLY A 140 -6.89 7.02 -25.40
N GLU A 141 -7.46 7.18 -24.20
CA GLU A 141 -8.62 8.04 -23.94
C GLU A 141 -8.24 9.13 -22.93
N VAL A 142 -8.67 10.38 -23.20
CA VAL A 142 -8.53 11.48 -22.23
C VAL A 142 -9.82 11.57 -21.43
N LEU A 143 -9.74 11.28 -20.12
CA LEU A 143 -10.88 11.40 -19.23
C LEU A 143 -10.97 12.81 -18.66
N GLU A 144 -12.17 13.32 -18.46
CA GLU A 144 -12.42 14.63 -17.85
C GLU A 144 -13.22 14.50 -16.55
N ALA A 145 -12.98 15.40 -15.61
CA ALA A 145 -13.78 15.54 -14.39
C ALA A 145 -14.03 17.00 -14.04
N GLU A 146 -15.21 17.27 -13.47
CA GLU A 146 -15.50 18.55 -12.84
C GLU A 146 -15.03 18.57 -11.39
N VAL A 147 -14.37 19.67 -11.04
CA VAL A 147 -13.81 19.91 -9.72
C VAL A 147 -14.37 21.20 -9.17
N LYS A 148 -15.07 21.09 -8.05
CA LYS A 148 -15.59 22.22 -7.30
C LYS A 148 -14.67 22.51 -6.13
N GLY A 149 -14.28 23.77 -5.99
CA GLY A 149 -13.41 24.23 -4.91
C GLY A 149 -13.61 25.70 -4.62
N ARG A 150 -12.75 26.26 -3.77
CA ARG A 150 -12.72 27.69 -3.45
C ARG A 150 -11.69 28.38 -4.33
N ASP A 151 -12.12 29.36 -5.12
CA ASP A 151 -11.21 30.24 -5.84
C ASP A 151 -10.41 31.07 -4.82
N LEU A 152 -9.08 31.02 -4.89
CA LEU A 152 -8.19 31.68 -3.94
C LEU A 152 -8.05 33.19 -4.21
N VAL A 153 -8.38 33.64 -5.41
CA VAL A 153 -8.33 35.06 -5.78
C VAL A 153 -9.65 35.74 -5.42
N ALA A 154 -10.77 35.16 -5.88
CA ALA A 154 -12.09 35.73 -5.66
C ALA A 154 -12.74 35.31 -4.32
N ALA A 155 -12.16 34.33 -3.62
CA ALA A 155 -12.66 33.77 -2.36
C ALA A 155 -14.06 33.13 -2.40
N VAL A 156 -14.58 32.82 -3.60
CA VAL A 156 -15.90 32.23 -3.83
C VAL A 156 -15.82 30.79 -4.38
N PRO A 157 -16.89 29.98 -4.26
CA PRO A 157 -16.95 28.67 -4.91
C PRO A 157 -16.84 28.79 -6.44
N ARG A 158 -15.98 27.97 -7.04
CA ARG A 158 -15.79 27.87 -8.50
C ARG A 158 -15.71 26.41 -8.93
N THR A 159 -16.20 26.12 -10.13
CA THR A 159 -16.04 24.82 -10.78
C THR A 159 -15.06 24.96 -11.94
N ILE A 160 -14.12 24.03 -12.05
CA ILE A 160 -13.20 23.90 -13.19
C ILE A 160 -13.34 22.50 -13.80
N LYS A 161 -12.93 22.36 -15.05
CA LYS A 161 -12.71 21.05 -15.71
C LYS A 161 -11.23 20.75 -15.73
N VAL A 162 -10.89 19.51 -15.41
CA VAL A 162 -9.51 18.96 -15.45
C VAL A 162 -9.55 17.64 -16.18
N ASN A 163 -8.43 17.24 -16.78
CA ASN A 163 -8.35 15.98 -17.50
C ASN A 163 -7.28 15.01 -16.95
N SER A 164 -7.30 13.76 -17.42
CA SER A 164 -6.40 12.69 -16.97
C SER A 164 -4.93 12.97 -17.23
N ASP A 165 -4.58 13.78 -18.24
CA ASP A 165 -3.19 14.14 -18.54
C ASP A 165 -2.64 15.13 -17.51
N GLU A 166 -3.45 16.10 -17.12
CA GLU A 166 -3.11 17.04 -16.04
C GLU A 166 -2.96 16.34 -14.70
N ILE A 167 -3.86 15.39 -14.40
CA ILE A 167 -3.76 14.60 -13.17
C ILE A 167 -2.54 13.68 -13.22
N ARG A 168 -2.21 13.09 -14.36
CA ARG A 168 -0.96 12.31 -14.51
C ARG A 168 0.28 13.18 -14.31
N GLU A 169 0.30 14.40 -14.84
CA GLU A 169 1.36 15.38 -14.59
C GLU A 169 1.49 15.68 -13.09
N ALA A 170 0.36 15.95 -12.41
CA ALA A 170 0.31 16.19 -10.98
C ALA A 170 0.90 15.03 -10.16
N LEU A 171 0.64 13.79 -10.58
CA LEU A 171 1.06 12.58 -9.88
C LEU A 171 2.51 12.15 -10.19
N SER A 172 3.20 12.82 -11.10
CA SER A 172 4.53 12.40 -11.56
C SER A 172 5.56 12.21 -10.44
N GLU A 173 5.63 13.16 -9.49
CA GLU A 173 6.57 13.10 -8.37
C GLU A 173 6.35 11.88 -7.43
N PRO A 174 5.16 11.66 -6.84
CA PRO A 174 4.93 10.50 -5.98
C PRO A 174 5.07 9.16 -6.72
N ILE A 175 4.64 9.09 -7.98
CA ILE A 175 4.76 7.87 -8.79
C ILE A 175 6.23 7.56 -9.09
N ASN A 176 7.03 8.57 -9.42
CA ASN A 176 8.47 8.39 -9.63
C ASN A 176 9.15 7.92 -8.34
N ALA A 177 8.79 8.46 -7.18
CA ALA A 177 9.37 8.02 -5.91
C ALA A 177 9.11 6.52 -5.64
N ILE A 178 7.89 6.05 -5.90
CA ILE A 178 7.54 4.62 -5.78
C ILE A 178 8.30 3.79 -6.82
N THR A 179 8.35 4.23 -8.07
CA THR A 179 9.08 3.54 -9.15
C THR A 179 10.57 3.39 -8.81
N GLN A 180 11.20 4.43 -8.25
CA GLN A 180 12.59 4.38 -7.80
C GLN A 180 12.79 3.43 -6.62
N ALA A 181 11.82 3.30 -5.71
CA ALA A 181 11.88 2.31 -4.64
C ALA A 181 11.89 0.87 -5.19
N VAL A 182 11.06 0.60 -6.20
CA VAL A 182 11.02 -0.69 -6.90
C VAL A 182 12.35 -0.98 -7.61
N LEU A 183 12.88 -0.02 -8.37
CA LEU A 183 14.16 -0.17 -9.07
C LEU A 183 15.32 -0.40 -8.08
N SER A 184 15.37 0.34 -6.97
CA SER A 184 16.41 0.16 -5.95
C SER A 184 16.32 -1.20 -5.26
N ALA A 185 15.12 -1.77 -5.12
CA ALA A 185 14.94 -3.12 -4.58
C ALA A 185 15.48 -4.18 -5.55
N LEU A 186 15.21 -4.03 -6.85
CA LEU A 186 15.76 -4.91 -7.89
C LEU A 186 17.29 -4.87 -7.91
N GLU A 187 17.89 -3.68 -7.84
CA GLU A 187 19.37 -3.52 -7.79
C GLU A 187 20.01 -4.20 -6.57
N LYS A 188 19.30 -4.29 -5.45
CA LYS A 188 19.77 -4.90 -4.19
C LYS A 188 19.33 -6.35 -4.04
N THR A 189 18.65 -6.90 -5.04
CA THR A 189 18.26 -8.31 -5.04
C THR A 189 19.52 -9.17 -5.12
N PRO A 190 19.68 -10.16 -4.23
CA PRO A 190 20.78 -11.10 -4.35
C PRO A 190 20.74 -11.84 -5.71
N PRO A 191 21.89 -12.09 -6.36
CA PRO A 191 21.93 -12.76 -7.67
C PRO A 191 21.17 -14.08 -7.70
N GLU A 192 21.21 -14.84 -6.60
CA GLU A 192 20.52 -16.12 -6.43
C GLU A 192 18.99 -16.04 -6.48
N LEU A 193 18.38 -14.88 -6.21
CA LEU A 193 16.93 -14.65 -6.30
C LEU A 193 16.53 -13.86 -7.55
N SER A 194 17.50 -13.25 -8.23
CA SER A 194 17.23 -12.38 -9.37
C SER A 194 16.59 -13.13 -10.54
N SER A 195 17.02 -14.37 -10.80
CA SER A 195 16.42 -15.22 -11.84
C SER A 195 14.93 -15.49 -11.56
N ASP A 196 14.59 -15.75 -10.30
CA ASP A 196 13.20 -16.03 -9.92
C ASP A 196 12.30 -14.82 -10.10
N ILE A 197 12.81 -13.62 -9.78
CA ILE A 197 12.08 -12.36 -9.98
C ILE A 197 11.95 -12.05 -11.48
N VAL A 198 12.95 -12.38 -12.31
CA VAL A 198 12.83 -12.24 -13.76
C VAL A 198 11.71 -13.12 -14.32
N ASP A 199 11.62 -14.38 -13.86
CA ASP A 199 10.65 -15.34 -14.36
C ASP A 199 9.23 -15.10 -13.83
N ARG A 200 9.09 -14.78 -12.54
CA ARG A 200 7.79 -14.62 -11.87
C ARG A 200 7.26 -13.19 -11.91
N GLY A 201 8.16 -12.21 -12.03
CA GLY A 201 7.83 -10.79 -12.04
C GLY A 201 7.52 -10.20 -10.66
N ILE A 202 6.81 -9.07 -10.70
CA ILE A 202 6.45 -8.25 -9.55
C ILE A 202 4.95 -8.35 -9.30
N VAL A 203 4.56 -8.64 -8.07
CA VAL A 203 3.15 -8.57 -7.66
C VAL A 203 2.89 -7.27 -6.90
N MET A 204 1.81 -6.58 -7.25
CA MET A 204 1.38 -5.35 -6.61
C MET A 204 0.16 -5.59 -5.72
N ALA A 205 0.14 -4.96 -4.55
CA ALA A 205 -0.96 -4.95 -3.60
C ALA A 205 -1.21 -3.52 -3.08
N GLY A 206 -2.21 -3.37 -2.22
CA GLY A 206 -2.58 -2.08 -1.61
C GLY A 206 -3.47 -1.24 -2.51
N GLY A 207 -4.26 -0.35 -1.91
CA GLY A 207 -5.23 0.47 -2.65
C GLY A 207 -4.59 1.39 -3.70
N GLY A 208 -3.34 1.82 -3.49
CA GLY A 208 -2.62 2.65 -4.44
C GLY A 208 -2.18 1.92 -5.71
N SER A 209 -2.12 0.58 -5.69
CA SER A 209 -1.84 -0.22 -6.89
C SER A 209 -2.95 -0.16 -7.94
N LEU A 210 -4.16 0.25 -7.53
CA LEU A 210 -5.32 0.41 -8.41
C LEU A 210 -5.27 1.68 -9.28
N LEU A 211 -4.23 2.51 -9.11
CA LEU A 211 -4.03 3.64 -10.00
C LEU A 211 -3.83 3.14 -11.43
N ARG A 212 -4.65 3.66 -12.36
CA ARG A 212 -4.70 3.17 -13.74
C ARG A 212 -3.31 3.13 -14.38
N ASN A 213 -2.98 1.96 -14.94
CA ASN A 213 -1.72 1.67 -15.65
C ASN A 213 -0.44 1.83 -14.80
N PHE A 214 -0.53 1.69 -13.48
CA PHE A 214 0.69 1.66 -12.65
C PHE A 214 1.52 0.39 -12.89
N ASP A 215 0.86 -0.75 -13.04
CA ASP A 215 1.49 -2.00 -13.47
C ASP A 215 2.20 -1.87 -14.83
N VAL A 216 1.57 -1.16 -15.79
CA VAL A 216 2.15 -0.90 -17.11
C VAL A 216 3.39 -0.02 -17.01
N LEU A 217 3.34 1.06 -16.21
CA LEU A 217 4.51 1.91 -15.97
C LEU A 217 5.66 1.09 -15.36
N LEU A 218 5.39 0.30 -14.32
CA LEU A 218 6.43 -0.51 -13.68
C LEU A 218 6.99 -1.56 -14.64
N ARG A 219 6.16 -2.19 -15.46
CA ARG A 219 6.60 -3.12 -16.51
C ARG A 219 7.55 -2.46 -17.49
N GLU A 220 7.23 -1.25 -17.96
CA GLU A 220 8.08 -0.49 -18.87
C GLU A 220 9.41 -0.08 -18.22
N GLN A 221 9.39 0.34 -16.96
CA GLN A 221 10.57 0.82 -16.25
C GLN A 221 11.50 -0.31 -15.79
N THR A 222 10.95 -1.47 -15.45
CA THR A 222 11.71 -2.61 -14.93
C THR A 222 12.06 -3.64 -16.00
N GLY A 223 11.30 -3.70 -17.10
CA GLY A 223 11.40 -4.76 -18.09
C GLY A 223 10.87 -6.12 -17.61
N LEU A 224 10.20 -6.17 -16.45
CA LEU A 224 9.71 -7.40 -15.82
C LEU A 224 8.20 -7.54 -15.95
N PRO A 225 7.65 -8.77 -15.91
CA PRO A 225 6.21 -8.95 -15.72
C PRO A 225 5.77 -8.25 -14.43
N VAL A 226 4.64 -7.53 -14.49
CA VAL A 226 4.03 -6.87 -13.32
C VAL A 226 2.55 -7.17 -13.33
N MET A 227 2.02 -7.58 -12.18
CA MET A 227 0.60 -7.90 -12.00
C MET A 227 0.08 -7.32 -10.69
N VAL A 228 -1.16 -6.84 -10.70
CA VAL A 228 -1.89 -6.49 -9.47
C VAL A 228 -2.59 -7.76 -8.98
N CYS A 229 -2.51 -8.06 -7.68
CA CYS A 229 -3.19 -9.24 -7.13
C CYS A 229 -4.72 -9.09 -7.15
N ASP A 230 -5.45 -10.19 -6.97
CA ASP A 230 -6.91 -10.23 -7.16
C ASP A 230 -7.70 -9.30 -6.21
N ASP A 231 -7.27 -9.20 -4.94
CA ASP A 231 -7.88 -8.31 -3.94
C ASP A 231 -6.80 -7.45 -3.26
N PRO A 232 -6.30 -6.40 -3.94
CA PRO A 232 -5.16 -5.64 -3.48
C PRO A 232 -5.47 -4.83 -2.23
N ILE A 233 -6.72 -4.38 -2.06
CA ILE A 233 -7.15 -3.62 -0.88
C ILE A 233 -7.16 -4.52 0.36
N SER A 234 -7.58 -5.78 0.21
CA SER A 234 -7.72 -6.70 1.34
C SER A 234 -6.51 -7.63 1.53
N ALA A 235 -5.50 -7.58 0.66
CA ALA A 235 -4.35 -8.50 0.68
C ALA A 235 -3.73 -8.62 2.09
N VAL A 236 -3.38 -7.50 2.72
CA VAL A 236 -2.76 -7.46 4.05
C VAL A 236 -3.63 -8.13 5.13
N VAL A 237 -4.94 -7.83 5.15
CA VAL A 237 -5.85 -8.42 6.15
C VAL A 237 -6.14 -9.90 5.87
N ILE A 238 -6.24 -10.30 4.61
CA ILE A 238 -6.39 -11.70 4.20
C ILE A 238 -5.15 -12.50 4.59
N GLY A 239 -3.96 -11.99 4.31
CA GLY A 239 -2.70 -12.66 4.66
C GLY A 239 -2.52 -12.81 6.16
N SER A 240 -2.87 -11.78 6.92
CA SER A 240 -2.90 -11.83 8.39
C SER A 240 -3.86 -12.90 8.92
N GLY A 241 -5.07 -12.97 8.37
CA GLY A 241 -6.04 -14.01 8.72
C GLY A 241 -5.52 -15.41 8.43
N LYS A 242 -4.98 -15.64 7.24
CA LYS A 242 -4.35 -16.91 6.84
C LYS A 242 -3.22 -17.32 7.80
N ALA A 243 -2.36 -16.37 8.19
CA ALA A 243 -1.30 -16.62 9.16
C ALA A 243 -1.87 -17.01 10.54
N LEU A 244 -2.91 -16.31 11.02
CA LEU A 244 -3.54 -16.59 12.30
C LEU A 244 -4.21 -17.98 12.36
N ASP A 245 -4.75 -18.46 11.24
CA ASP A 245 -5.40 -19.77 11.14
C ASP A 245 -4.41 -20.95 11.12
N HIS A 246 -3.13 -20.72 10.79
CA HIS A 246 -2.12 -21.77 10.62
C HIS A 246 -0.96 -21.61 11.58
N ILE A 247 -0.94 -22.37 12.68
CA ILE A 247 0.07 -22.25 13.75
C ILE A 247 1.52 -22.39 13.25
N GLY A 248 1.77 -23.25 12.25
CA GLY A 248 3.08 -23.41 11.64
C GLY A 248 3.55 -22.12 10.97
N LEU A 249 2.72 -21.61 10.05
CA LEU A 249 2.96 -20.35 9.35
C LEU A 249 3.07 -19.18 10.33
N LEU A 250 2.18 -19.10 11.33
CA LEU A 250 2.19 -18.06 12.35
C LEU A 250 3.54 -17.97 13.07
N LYS A 251 4.13 -19.11 13.44
CA LYS A 251 5.44 -19.13 14.12
C LYS A 251 6.59 -18.73 13.20
N GLU A 252 6.46 -18.97 11.91
CA GLU A 252 7.47 -18.68 10.91
C GLU A 252 7.47 -17.18 10.54
N VAL A 253 6.30 -16.57 10.44
CA VAL A 253 6.13 -15.20 9.90
C VAL A 253 5.86 -14.12 10.95
N THR A 254 5.64 -14.47 12.21
CA THR A 254 5.40 -13.46 13.26
C THR A 254 6.68 -13.02 13.93
N ILE A 255 6.74 -11.72 14.20
CA ILE A 255 7.82 -11.11 14.97
C ILE A 255 7.33 -10.81 16.38
N GLY A 256 8.14 -11.13 17.38
CA GLY A 256 7.69 -11.00 18.75
C GLY A 256 8.77 -11.00 19.78
#